data_AF-A0A9X4R4X8-F1
#
_entry.id   AF-A0A9X4R4X8-F1
#
_cell.length_a   1.000
_cell.length_b   1.000
_cell.length_c   1.000
_cell.angle_alpha   90.00
_cell.angle_beta   90.00
_cell.angle_gamma   90.00
#
_symmetry.space_group_name_H-M   'P 1'
#
loop_
_entity.id
_entity.type
_entity.pdbx_description
1 polymer ?
#
loop_
_entity_poly.entity_id
_entity_poly.type
_entity_poly.pdbx_seq_one_letter_code
_entity_poly.pdbx_strand_id
1 'polypeptide(L)'
;MPDALITDRSLTTDARVVLIYLAGRPDDWMPMVGDICGSLGISDYKWRGVRASLKEAGILTHQMRSLGRACLEWDFEVDLTRYY
;
A
#
# COMPACT_ATOMS: atom_id res chain seq x y z
N MET A 1 11.86 -4.78 -9.30
CA MET A 1 10.45 -4.44 -9.51
C MET A 1 9.95 -5.23 -10.69
N PRO A 2 8.93 -6.10 -10.54
CA PRO A 2 8.48 -6.95 -11.62
C PRO A 2 7.75 -6.13 -12.71
N ASP A 3 8.20 -6.23 -13.96
CA ASP A 3 7.59 -5.55 -15.11
C ASP A 3 6.10 -5.90 -15.29
N ALA A 4 5.71 -7.09 -14.83
CA ALA A 4 4.33 -7.55 -14.78
C ALA A 4 3.43 -6.66 -13.91
N LEU A 5 3.94 -6.12 -12.80
CA LEU A 5 3.19 -5.21 -11.93
C LEU A 5 2.98 -3.84 -12.59
N ILE A 6 3.99 -3.33 -13.28
CA ILE A 6 3.92 -2.04 -13.98
C ILE A 6 2.92 -2.11 -15.11
N THR A 7 2.84 -3.24 -15.80
CA THR A 7 1.97 -3.43 -16.97
C THR A 7 0.58 -3.96 -16.64
N ASP A 8 0.30 -4.29 -15.37
CA ASP A 8 -1.00 -4.83 -14.94
C ASP A 8 -2.14 -3.82 -15.13
N ARG A 9 -3.02 -4.10 -16.09
CA ARG A 9 -4.18 -3.26 -16.42
C ARG A 9 -5.38 -3.51 -15.50
N SER A 10 -5.35 -4.55 -14.67
CA SER A 10 -6.39 -4.78 -13.66
C SER A 10 -6.30 -3.80 -12.50
N LEU A 11 -5.15 -3.15 -12.34
CA LEU A 11 -4.89 -2.14 -11.34
C LEU A 11 -4.90 -0.73 -11.96
N THR A 12 -5.41 0.22 -11.19
CA THR A 12 -5.28 1.63 -11.56
C THR A 12 -3.80 2.06 -11.53
N THR A 13 -3.46 3.13 -12.25
CA THR A 13 -2.10 3.69 -12.19
C THR A 13 -1.70 4.04 -10.76
N ASP A 14 -2.62 4.62 -9.98
CA ASP A 14 -2.36 4.97 -8.58
C ASP A 14 -2.12 3.74 -7.71
N ALA A 15 -2.87 2.65 -7.92
CA ALA A 15 -2.68 1.40 -7.21
C ALA A 15 -1.31 0.77 -7.49
N ARG A 16 -0.87 0.80 -8.75
CA ARG A 16 0.48 0.34 -9.14
C ARG A 16 1.57 1.18 -8.48
N VAL A 17 1.43 2.51 -8.51
CA VAL A 17 2.40 3.42 -7.87
C VAL A 17 2.47 3.19 -6.35
N VAL A 18 1.33 3.03 -5.69
CA VAL A 18 1.27 2.69 -4.26
C VAL A 18 1.94 1.36 -3.97
N LEU A 19 1.65 0.31 -4.74
CA LEU A 19 2.28 -1.00 -4.55
C LEU A 19 3.80 -0.95 -4.73
N ILE A 20 4.27 -0.25 -5.76
CA ILE A 20 5.71 -0.05 -5.99
C ILE A 20 6.36 0.65 -4.81
N TYR A 21 5.68 1.66 -4.27
CA TYR A 21 6.14 2.40 -3.11
C TYR A 21 6.19 1.53 -1.84
N LEU A 22 5.16 0.73 -1.57
CA LEU A 22 5.10 -0.15 -0.40
C LEU A 22 6.12 -1.30 -0.48
N ALA A 23 6.23 -1.97 -1.63
CA ALA A 23 7.16 -3.08 -1.81
C ALA A 23 8.63 -2.65 -1.90
N GLY A 24 8.90 -1.34 -2.02
CA GLY A 24 10.25 -0.78 -1.90
C GLY A 24 10.69 -0.53 -0.46
N ARG A 25 9.90 -0.94 0.54
CA ARG A 25 10.13 -0.66 1.96
C ARG A 25 10.51 -1.93 2.72
N PRO A 26 11.26 -1.81 3.82
CA PRO A 26 11.58 -2.94 4.68
C PRO A 26 10.30 -3.63 5.22
N ASP A 27 10.38 -4.92 5.50
CA ASP A 27 9.25 -5.69 6.05
C ASP A 27 8.83 -5.21 7.46
N ASP A 28 9.74 -4.56 8.21
CA ASP A 28 9.47 -3.95 9.51
C ASP A 28 9.02 -2.48 9.42
N TRP A 29 8.74 -1.99 8.22
CA TRP A 29 8.33 -0.62 8.01
C TRP A 29 6.86 -0.40 8.39
N MET A 30 6.64 0.39 9.45
CA MET A 30 5.32 0.68 10.01
C MET A 30 4.95 2.16 9.80
N PRO A 31 4.51 2.58 8.61
CA PRO A 31 4.20 3.99 8.35
C PRO A 31 2.86 4.42 8.95
N MET A 32 2.73 5.72 9.21
CA MET A 32 1.43 6.34 9.34
C MET A 32 0.84 6.59 7.95
N VAL A 33 -0.50 6.63 7.86
CA VAL A 33 -1.18 7.01 6.61
C VAL A 33 -0.71 8.37 6.10
N GLY A 34 -0.44 9.32 7.02
CA GLY A 34 0.10 10.63 6.68
C GLY A 34 1.44 10.57 5.95
N ASP A 35 2.33 9.63 6.32
CA ASP A 35 3.64 9.47 5.67
C ASP A 35 3.48 8.96 4.24
N ILE A 36 2.56 8.03 4.02
CA ILE A 36 2.26 7.47 2.70
C ILE A 36 1.63 8.54 1.81
N CYS A 37 0.59 9.22 2.31
CA CYS A 37 -0.08 10.30 1.60
C CYS A 37 0.89 11.44 1.25
N GLY A 38 1.73 11.85 2.20
CA GLY A 38 2.74 12.89 2.02
C GLY A 38 3.80 12.49 0.99
N SER A 39 4.30 11.25 1.05
CA SER A 39 5.32 10.76 0.12
C SER A 39 4.81 10.61 -1.31
N LEU A 40 3.54 10.24 -1.47
CA LEU A 40 2.92 10.02 -2.78
C LEU A 40 2.17 11.25 -3.32
N GLY A 41 2.06 12.32 -2.53
CA GLY A 41 1.28 13.51 -2.90
C GLY A 41 -0.21 13.23 -3.12
N ILE A 42 -0.76 12.21 -2.44
CA ILE A 42 -2.17 11.83 -2.56
C ILE A 42 -2.94 12.19 -1.29
N SER A 43 -4.24 12.44 -1.43
CA SER A 43 -5.11 12.69 -0.28
C SER A 43 -5.46 11.38 0.46
N ASP A 44 -5.81 11.50 1.74
CA ASP A 44 -6.32 10.38 2.54
C ASP A 44 -7.53 9.68 1.90
N TYR A 45 -8.39 10.44 1.22
CA TYR A 45 -9.52 9.87 0.48
C TYR A 45 -9.05 8.99 -0.69
N LYS A 46 -8.07 9.48 -1.46
CA LYS A 46 -7.49 8.74 -2.58
C LYS A 46 -6.75 7.50 -2.10
N TRP A 47 -6.00 7.61 -1.00
CA TRP A 47 -5.37 6.47 -0.32
C TRP A 47 -6.40 5.41 0.08
N ARG A 48 -7.52 5.80 0.70
CA ARG A 48 -8.58 4.84 1.09
C ARG A 48 -9.14 4.08 -0.11
N GLY A 49 -9.38 4.77 -1.22
CA GLY A 49 -9.86 4.13 -2.46
C GLY A 49 -8.84 3.15 -3.04
N VAL A 50 -7.56 3.55 -3.12
CA VAL A 50 -6.49 2.68 -3.61
C VAL A 50 -6.31 1.46 -2.70
N ARG A 51 -6.25 1.67 -1.38
CA ARG A 51 -6.13 0.58 -0.41
C ARG A 51 -7.30 -0.40 -0.49
N ALA A 52 -8.53 0.08 -0.68
CA ALA A 52 -9.69 -0.78 -0.88
C ALA A 52 -9.53 -1.64 -2.15
N SER A 53 -9.18 -1.02 -3.27
CA SER A 53 -8.96 -1.72 -4.54
C SER A 53 -7.84 -2.78 -4.45
N LEU A 54 -6.73 -2.45 -3.78
CA LEU A 54 -5.62 -3.39 -3.57
C LEU A 54 -5.99 -4.56 -2.65
N LYS A 55 -6.84 -4.31 -1.65
CA LYS A 55 -7.39 -5.35 -0.77
C LYS A 55 -8.36 -6.26 -1.51
N GLU A 56 -9.23 -5.70 -2.35
CA GLU A 56 -10.14 -6.48 -3.21
C GLU A 56 -9.40 -7.34 -4.22
N ALA A 57 -8.25 -6.87 -4.71
CA ALA A 57 -7.36 -7.65 -5.58
C ALA A 57 -6.60 -8.76 -4.85
N GLY A 58 -6.66 -8.81 -3.50
CA GLY A 58 -5.92 -9.77 -2.68
C GLY A 58 -4.42 -9.53 -2.62
N ILE A 59 -3.95 -8.37 -3.07
CA ILE A 59 -2.51 -8.03 -3.17
C ILE A 59 -2.01 -7.37 -1.87
N LEU A 60 -2.87 -6.59 -1.22
CA LEU A 60 -2.53 -5.85 -0.01
C LEU A 60 -3.33 -6.35 1.18
N THR A 61 -2.64 -6.91 2.15
CA THR A 61 -3.15 -7.10 3.51
C THR A 61 -2.57 -6.01 4.41
N HIS A 62 -3.32 -5.65 5.44
CA HIS A 62 -2.79 -4.72 6.43
C HIS A 62 -3.29 -5.13 7.81
N GLN A 63 -2.47 -4.87 8.82
CA GLN A 63 -2.87 -4.95 10.21
C GLN A 63 -2.74 -3.57 10.84
N MET A 64 -3.77 -3.19 11.60
CA MET A 64 -3.74 -1.95 12.36
C MET A 64 -3.30 -2.28 13.78
N ARG A 65 -2.18 -1.70 14.22
CA ARG A 65 -1.73 -1.80 15.61
C ARG A 65 -2.03 -0.48 16.33
N SER A 66 -2.66 -0.58 17.50
CA SER A 66 -2.89 0.56 18.37
C SER A 66 -1.72 0.67 19.34
N LEU A 67 -0.96 1.76 19.26
CA LEU A 67 0.13 2.07 20.18
C LEU A 67 -0.32 2.79 21.46
N GLY A 68 -1.64 3.01 21.63
CA GLY A 68 -2.18 3.85 22.70
C GLY A 68 -2.11 5.35 22.39
N ARG A 69 -2.97 6.14 23.07
CA ARG A 69 -3.18 7.60 22.86
C ARG A 69 -3.34 8.02 21.38
N ALA A 70 -4.21 7.33 20.64
CA ALA A 70 -4.65 7.69 19.30
C ALA A 70 -3.58 7.61 18.18
N CYS A 71 -2.41 7.02 18.44
CA CYS A 71 -1.47 6.65 17.38
C CYS A 71 -1.83 5.27 16.82
N LEU A 72 -2.14 5.24 15.52
CA LEU A 72 -2.45 4.03 14.77
C LEU A 72 -1.32 3.77 13.78
N GLU A 73 -0.58 2.69 14.01
CA GLU A 73 0.40 2.20 13.06
C GLU A 73 -0.23 1.19 12.12
N TRP A 74 0.21 1.22 10.88
CA TRP A 74 -0.24 0.33 9.84
C TRP A 74 0.92 -0.55 9.41
N ASP A 75 0.74 -1.84 9.62
CA ASP A 75 1.59 -2.90 9.12
C ASP A 75 1.02 -3.31 7.76
N PHE A 76 1.81 -3.19 6.69
CA PHE A 76 1.37 -3.49 5.32
C PHE A 76 2.14 -4.68 4.81
N GLU A 77 1.41 -5.73 4.45
CA GLU A 77 1.98 -6.92 3.85
C GLU A 77 1.53 -6.97 2.39
N VAL A 78 2.50 -7.00 1.48
CA VAL A 78 2.27 -6.98 0.04
C VAL A 78 2.59 -8.34 -0.54
N ASP A 79 1.57 -9.02 -1.05
CA ASP A 79 1.73 -10.28 -1.77
C ASP A 79 2.03 -9.99 -3.24
N LEU A 80 3.31 -10.06 -3.61
CA LEU A 80 3.75 -9.97 -5.01
C LEU A 80 3.95 -11.34 -5.68
N THR A 81 3.53 -12.44 -5.06
CA THR A 81 3.77 -13.81 -5.56
C THR A 81 3.13 -14.02 -6.94
N ARG A 82 2.11 -13.24 -7.28
CA ARG A 82 1.47 -13.23 -8.61
C ARG A 82 2.35 -12.63 -9.72
N TYR A 83 3.40 -11.88 -9.37
CA TYR A 83 4.23 -11.11 -10.30
C TYR A 83 5.66 -11.65 -10.45
N TYR A 84 5.99 -12.78 -9.80
CA TYR A 84 7.25 -13.52 -9.92
C TYR A 84 6.99 -14.94 -10.39
#